data_AF-A0A8S1KVW2-F1
#
_entry.id   AF-A0A8S1KVW2-F1
#
_cell.length_a   1.000
_cell.length_b   1.000
_cell.length_c   1.000
_cell.angle_alpha   90.00
_cell.angle_beta   90.00
_cell.angle_gamma   90.00
#
_symmetry.space_group_name_H-M   'P 1'
#
loop_
_entity.id
_entity.type
_entity.pdbx_description
1 polymer ?
#
loop_
_entity_poly.entity_id
_entity_poly.type
_entity_poly.pdbx_seq_one_letter_code
_entity_poly.pdbx_strand_id
1 'polypeptide(L)'
;MYLGSRDGLKAEYFWNKVNNKDNLLMVFKSKSGSIFGAYSPCKWDYSGSANKQDDTLSSFIFSQTHDQIYNLKENNKNQAIHCHINRGPSYGNYNDININGDFTDGYSELGCDYQFDRNNNKNYKTHLYGQEKPEIQECVIYQIQFN
;
A
#
# COMPACT_ATOMS: atom_id res chain seq x y z
N MET A 1 -14.43 3.26 -4.96
CA MET A 1 -14.67 4.45 -4.11
C MET A 1 -13.83 5.65 -4.52
N TYR A 2 -12.55 5.47 -4.85
CA TYR A 2 -11.65 6.53 -5.31
C TYR A 2 -10.99 6.13 -6.62
N LEU A 3 -10.80 7.10 -7.51
CA LEU A 3 -10.09 6.96 -8.79
C LEU A 3 -9.19 8.18 -8.96
N GLY A 4 -7.88 7.99 -9.00
CA GLY A 4 -6.87 9.05 -9.03
C GLY A 4 -7.03 10.01 -10.20
N SER A 5 -7.35 9.52 -11.40
CA SER A 5 -7.65 10.38 -12.56
C SER A 5 -8.89 11.27 -12.39
N ARG A 6 -9.85 10.88 -11.54
CA ARG A 6 -11.06 11.66 -11.24
C ARG A 6 -10.90 12.56 -10.02
N ASP A 7 -10.33 12.00 -8.96
CA ASP A 7 -10.31 12.61 -7.62
C ASP A 7 -8.98 13.34 -7.33
N GLY A 8 -7.93 13.10 -8.13
CA GLY A 8 -6.59 13.68 -7.99
C GLY A 8 -5.66 12.88 -7.07
N LEU A 9 -4.38 12.77 -7.44
CA LEU A 9 -3.33 12.04 -6.71
C LEU A 9 -2.62 12.94 -5.69
N LYS A 10 -3.30 13.25 -4.58
CA LYS A 10 -2.74 13.98 -3.43
C LYS A 10 -3.24 13.38 -2.12
N ALA A 11 -2.43 13.45 -1.06
CA ALA A 11 -2.78 12.97 0.29
C ALA A 11 -4.12 13.53 0.77
N GLU A 12 -4.39 14.82 0.55
CA GLU A 12 -5.65 15.45 0.92
C GLU A 12 -6.86 14.72 0.29
N TYR A 13 -6.82 14.47 -1.01
CA TYR A 13 -7.92 13.79 -1.72
C TYR A 13 -8.04 12.32 -1.33
N PHE A 14 -6.91 11.65 -1.10
CA PHE A 14 -6.86 10.31 -0.57
C PHE A 14 -7.54 10.22 0.81
N TRP A 15 -7.07 11.00 1.79
CA TRP A 15 -7.59 10.98 3.16
C TRP A 15 -9.06 11.40 3.23
N ASN A 16 -9.49 12.35 2.40
CA ASN A 16 -10.90 12.73 2.29
C ASN A 16 -11.82 11.57 1.88
N LYS A 17 -11.30 10.55 1.19
CA LYS A 17 -12.07 9.36 0.79
C LYS A 17 -11.90 8.18 1.74
N VAL A 18 -10.69 7.95 2.25
CA VAL A 18 -10.35 6.73 3.01
C VAL A 18 -10.49 6.87 4.53
N ASN A 19 -10.55 8.08 5.06
CA ASN A 19 -10.62 8.27 6.51
C ASN A 19 -11.87 7.57 7.09
N ASN A 20 -11.65 6.83 8.19
CA ASN A 20 -12.61 5.96 8.86
C ASN A 20 -13.17 4.83 7.98
N LYS A 21 -12.47 4.43 6.92
CA LYS A 21 -12.83 3.26 6.09
C LYS A 21 -11.92 2.09 6.41
N ASP A 22 -12.48 0.89 6.29
CA ASP A 22 -11.80 -0.39 6.45
C ASP A 22 -11.99 -1.22 5.18
N ASN A 23 -11.40 -2.42 5.15
CA ASN A 23 -11.56 -3.38 4.05
C ASN A 23 -11.22 -2.77 2.68
N LEU A 24 -10.08 -2.08 2.59
CA LEU A 24 -9.71 -1.37 1.38
C LEU A 24 -8.75 -2.22 0.54
N LEU A 25 -9.11 -2.40 -0.72
CA LEU A 25 -8.21 -2.86 -1.78
C LEU A 25 -7.75 -1.65 -2.58
N MET A 26 -6.45 -1.41 -2.60
CA MET A 26 -5.82 -0.33 -3.36
C MET A 26 -5.02 -0.93 -4.52
N VAL A 27 -5.26 -0.43 -5.72
CA VAL A 27 -4.59 -0.84 -6.95
C VAL A 27 -3.87 0.37 -7.52
N PHE A 28 -2.60 0.21 -7.83
CA PHE A 28 -1.72 1.26 -8.34
C PHE A 28 -1.16 0.87 -9.70
N LYS A 29 -0.99 1.87 -10.55
CA LYS A 29 -0.16 1.79 -11.75
C LYS A 29 0.94 2.84 -11.65
N SER A 30 2.21 2.45 -11.70
CA SER A 30 3.35 3.37 -11.78
C SER A 30 3.60 3.83 -13.22
N LYS A 31 4.36 4.92 -13.40
CA LYS A 31 4.78 5.41 -14.73
C LYS A 31 5.64 4.41 -15.51
N SER A 32 6.39 3.53 -14.85
CA SER A 32 7.11 2.42 -15.51
C SER A 32 6.16 1.37 -16.11
N GLY A 33 4.86 1.44 -15.79
CA GLY A 33 3.84 0.49 -16.24
C GLY A 33 3.59 -0.65 -15.27
N SER A 34 4.24 -0.68 -14.10
CA SER A 34 4.01 -1.75 -13.12
C SER A 34 2.66 -1.61 -12.45
N ILE A 35 1.95 -2.74 -12.32
CA ILE A 35 0.67 -2.82 -11.63
C ILE A 35 0.85 -3.65 -10.37
N PHE A 36 0.51 -3.06 -9.24
CA PHE A 36 0.65 -3.63 -7.91
C PHE A 36 -0.41 -3.05 -7.00
N GLY A 37 -0.50 -3.55 -5.78
CA GLY A 37 -1.46 -3.04 -4.83
C GLY A 37 -1.41 -3.79 -3.53
N ALA A 38 -2.39 -3.51 -2.69
CA ALA A 38 -2.51 -4.18 -1.42
C ALA A 38 -3.93 -4.10 -0.90
N TYR A 39 -4.29 -5.08 -0.08
CA TYR A 39 -5.51 -5.12 0.68
C TYR A 39 -5.19 -5.11 2.17
N SER A 40 -6.02 -4.43 2.96
CA SER A 40 -6.03 -4.60 4.40
C SER A 40 -7.45 -4.45 4.97
N PRO A 41 -7.84 -5.29 5.95
CA PRO A 41 -9.08 -5.09 6.71
C PRO A 41 -8.95 -3.95 7.72
N CYS A 42 -7.73 -3.45 7.98
CA CYS A 42 -7.52 -2.41 8.97
C CYS A 42 -8.24 -1.12 8.60
N LYS A 43 -8.71 -0.42 9.63
CA LYS A 43 -9.28 0.91 9.48
C LYS A 43 -8.19 1.93 9.21
N TRP A 44 -8.36 2.66 8.11
CA TRP A 44 -7.61 3.85 7.77
C TRP A 44 -8.20 5.02 8.53
N ASP A 45 -7.50 5.54 9.54
CA ASP A 45 -7.98 6.66 10.32
C ASP A 45 -6.91 7.74 10.48
N TYR A 46 -7.39 8.95 10.72
CA TYR A 46 -6.59 10.16 10.81
C TYR A 46 -5.86 10.33 12.15
N SER A 47 -5.77 9.28 12.99
CA SER A 47 -5.41 9.39 14.42
C SER A 47 -3.91 9.62 14.69
N GLY A 48 -3.23 10.42 13.88
CA GLY A 48 -1.78 10.63 13.95
C GLY A 48 -0.97 9.58 13.17
N SER A 49 0.34 9.54 13.41
CA SER A 49 1.26 8.54 12.84
C SER A 49 1.14 7.24 13.61
N ALA A 50 0.42 6.25 13.08
CA ALA A 50 0.18 5.00 13.78
C ALA A 50 0.20 3.78 12.85
N ASN A 51 0.86 2.72 13.31
CA ASN A 51 0.71 1.39 12.73
C ASN A 51 -0.63 0.79 13.14
N LYS A 52 -1.23 0.01 12.24
CA LYS A 52 -2.45 -0.75 12.52
C LYS A 52 -2.15 -2.23 12.52
N GLN A 53 -2.78 -2.91 13.48
CA GLN A 53 -2.70 -4.34 13.64
C GLN A 53 -3.80 -5.04 12.83
N ASP A 54 -3.43 -6.10 12.14
CA ASP A 54 -4.34 -7.04 11.49
C ASP A 54 -4.24 -8.40 12.18
N ASP A 55 -5.16 -8.67 13.11
CA ASP A 55 -5.23 -9.96 13.80
C ASP A 55 -5.74 -11.11 12.92
N THR A 56 -6.31 -10.81 11.76
CA THR A 56 -6.84 -11.83 10.84
C THR A 56 -5.77 -12.36 9.88
N LEU A 57 -4.62 -11.66 9.79
CA LEU A 57 -3.57 -11.92 8.79
C LEU A 57 -4.09 -11.93 7.35
N SER A 58 -5.19 -11.22 7.08
CA SER A 58 -5.79 -11.17 5.74
C SER A 58 -5.21 -10.04 4.88
N SER A 59 -4.42 -9.14 5.44
CA SER A 59 -3.67 -8.14 4.67
C SER A 59 -2.65 -8.80 3.75
N PHE A 60 -2.59 -8.34 2.52
CA PHE A 60 -1.62 -8.78 1.54
C PHE A 60 -1.22 -7.65 0.59
N ILE A 61 0.00 -7.73 0.07
CA ILE A 61 0.44 -6.97 -1.09
C ILE A 61 0.36 -7.91 -2.30
N PHE A 62 0.08 -7.37 -3.48
CA PHE A 62 0.16 -8.12 -4.72
C PHE A 62 0.93 -7.34 -5.78
N SER A 63 1.56 -8.07 -6.70
CA SER A 63 2.10 -7.54 -7.95
C SER A 63 1.47 -8.29 -9.10
N GLN A 64 0.67 -7.58 -9.91
CA GLN A 64 0.12 -8.15 -11.14
C GLN A 64 1.23 -8.29 -12.19
N THR A 65 2.20 -7.38 -12.21
CA THR A 65 3.36 -7.46 -13.12
C THR A 65 4.17 -8.75 -12.94
N HIS A 66 4.29 -9.23 -11.70
CA HIS A 66 5.06 -10.43 -11.35
C HIS A 66 4.20 -11.67 -11.08
N ASP A 67 2.87 -11.55 -11.16
CA ASP A 67 1.90 -12.60 -10.82
C ASP A 67 2.13 -13.20 -9.41
N GLN A 68 2.28 -12.32 -8.42
CA GLN A 68 2.66 -12.71 -7.05
C GLN A 68 1.80 -12.01 -6.00
N ILE A 69 1.57 -12.72 -4.88
CA ILE A 69 0.93 -12.22 -3.66
C ILE A 69 1.90 -12.40 -2.50
N TYR A 70 1.95 -11.41 -1.63
CA TYR A 70 2.82 -11.31 -0.47
C TYR A 70 1.94 -11.14 0.76
N ASN A 71 1.80 -12.19 1.56
CA ASN A 71 0.98 -12.13 2.77
C ASN A 71 1.70 -11.39 3.89
N LEU A 72 0.95 -10.78 4.80
CA LEU A 72 1.50 -10.22 6.04
C LEU A 72 2.23 -11.31 6.84
N LYS A 73 3.41 -10.99 7.38
CA LYS A 73 4.11 -11.91 8.28
C LYS A 73 3.41 -11.94 9.64
N GLU A 74 3.19 -13.13 10.18
CA GLU A 74 2.52 -13.31 11.47
C GLU A 74 3.18 -12.53 12.61
N ASN A 75 4.51 -12.54 12.67
CA ASN A 75 5.27 -11.82 13.69
C ASN A 75 5.25 -10.29 13.52
N ASN A 76 4.77 -9.79 12.38
CA ASN A 76 4.66 -8.36 12.08
C ASN A 76 3.20 -7.93 11.90
N LYS A 77 2.24 -8.69 12.44
CA LYS A 77 0.82 -8.38 12.32
C LYS A 77 0.42 -7.00 12.82
N ASN A 78 1.19 -6.43 13.75
CA ASN A 78 1.03 -5.07 14.28
C ASN A 78 1.55 -3.96 13.34
N GLN A 79 2.08 -4.32 12.16
CA GLN A 79 2.64 -3.44 11.16
C GLN A 79 1.89 -3.55 9.81
N ALA A 80 0.61 -3.95 9.81
CA ALA A 80 -0.11 -4.24 8.56
C ALA A 80 -0.17 -3.01 7.64
N ILE A 81 -0.59 -1.87 8.17
CA ILE A 81 -0.58 -0.57 7.49
C ILE A 81 -0.03 0.50 8.42
N HIS A 82 0.47 1.59 7.84
CA HIS A 82 0.83 2.80 8.58
C HIS A 82 -0.04 3.98 8.14
N CYS A 83 -0.83 4.52 9.06
CA CYS A 83 -1.62 5.71 8.83
C CYS A 83 -0.80 6.95 9.20
N HIS A 84 -0.54 7.84 8.24
CA HIS A 84 0.08 9.13 8.50
C HIS A 84 -0.49 10.21 7.59
N ILE A 85 -1.03 11.25 8.22
CA ILE A 85 -1.74 12.39 7.63
C ILE A 85 -1.05 13.03 6.41
N ASN A 86 0.28 13.24 6.46
CA ASN A 86 1.01 13.88 5.37
C ASN A 86 1.53 12.89 4.31
N ARG A 87 1.10 11.62 4.35
CA ARG A 87 1.51 10.57 3.42
C ARG A 87 0.31 10.08 2.62
N GLY A 88 0.60 9.42 1.51
CA GLY A 88 -0.38 8.61 0.79
C GLY A 88 -0.52 7.22 1.44
N PRO A 89 -0.89 6.20 0.66
CA PRO A 89 -0.96 4.82 1.13
C PRO A 89 0.39 4.29 1.64
N SER A 90 0.37 3.59 2.79
CA SER A 90 1.52 2.83 3.27
C SER A 90 1.13 1.49 3.88
N TYR A 91 1.86 0.45 3.49
CA TYR A 91 1.73 -0.91 3.98
C TYR A 91 3.07 -1.37 4.56
N GLY A 92 3.01 -2.07 5.68
CA GLY A 92 4.19 -2.27 6.52
C GLY A 92 4.40 -1.08 7.46
N ASN A 93 5.43 -1.17 8.31
CA ASN A 93 5.90 -0.06 9.14
C ASN A 93 6.69 0.94 8.27
N TYR A 94 6.04 1.51 7.24
CA TYR A 94 6.63 2.34 6.18
C TYR A 94 7.57 1.66 5.19
N ASN A 95 7.72 0.35 5.23
CA ASN A 95 8.75 -0.33 4.47
C ASN A 95 8.23 -0.84 3.12
N ASP A 96 7.30 -1.79 3.12
CA ASP A 96 6.99 -2.59 1.93
C ASP A 96 6.32 -1.76 0.82
N ILE A 97 5.34 -0.92 1.16
CA ILE A 97 4.83 0.14 0.29
C ILE A 97 4.86 1.46 1.06
N ASN A 98 5.57 2.44 0.51
CA ASN A 98 5.61 3.81 1.00
C ASN A 98 5.39 4.77 -0.16
N ILE A 99 4.22 5.42 -0.18
CA ILE A 99 3.85 6.43 -1.18
C ILE A 99 3.67 7.77 -0.46
N ASN A 100 4.43 8.77 -0.88
CA ASN A 100 4.34 10.12 -0.32
C ASN A 100 3.02 10.79 -0.69
N GLY A 101 2.71 11.90 -0.02
CA GLY A 101 1.45 12.61 -0.23
C GLY A 101 1.28 13.25 -1.61
N ASP A 102 2.33 13.32 -2.42
CA ASP A 102 2.28 13.75 -3.82
C ASP A 102 2.12 12.60 -4.82
N PHE A 103 2.13 11.34 -4.33
CA PHE A 103 2.08 10.11 -5.13
C PHE A 103 3.20 9.96 -6.17
N THR A 104 4.21 10.83 -6.15
CA THR A 104 5.36 10.77 -7.07
C THR A 104 6.59 10.18 -6.40
N ASP A 105 6.77 10.47 -5.11
CA ASP A 105 7.93 10.08 -4.32
C ASP A 105 7.57 9.03 -3.26
N GLY A 106 8.60 8.41 -2.67
CA GLY A 106 8.45 7.31 -1.72
C GLY A 106 9.49 6.22 -1.99
N TYR A 107 9.27 5.05 -1.40
CA TYR A 107 10.17 3.90 -1.57
C TYR A 107 9.45 2.58 -1.32
N SER A 108 10.12 1.48 -1.63
CA SER A 108 9.72 0.14 -1.22
C SER A 108 10.93 -0.56 -0.61
N GLU A 109 10.66 -1.30 0.46
CA GLU A 109 11.54 -2.26 1.11
C GLU A 109 10.77 -3.58 1.26
N LEU A 110 10.20 -4.08 0.16
CA LEU A 110 9.38 -5.29 0.16
C LEU A 110 10.11 -6.45 0.84
N GLY A 111 9.40 -7.15 1.72
CA GLY A 111 9.95 -8.23 2.53
C GLY A 111 10.31 -7.84 3.95
N CYS A 112 10.00 -6.61 4.39
CA CYS A 112 10.14 -6.20 5.78
C CYS A 112 9.00 -6.79 6.62
N ASP A 113 7.77 -6.39 6.32
CA ASP A 113 6.58 -6.76 7.06
C ASP A 113 5.70 -7.76 6.30
N TYR A 114 5.80 -7.78 4.97
CA TYR A 114 5.14 -8.75 4.11
C TYR A 114 6.13 -9.82 3.63
N GLN A 115 5.63 -10.98 3.23
CA GLN A 115 6.45 -12.11 2.79
C GLN A 115 7.11 -11.82 1.45
N PHE A 116 8.44 -11.75 1.41
CA PHE A 116 9.24 -11.71 0.18
C PHE A 116 10.67 -12.17 0.48
N ASP A 117 11.25 -13.01 -0.37
CA ASP A 117 12.60 -13.54 -0.17
C ASP A 117 13.68 -12.53 -0.61
N ARG A 118 13.98 -11.57 0.28
CA ARG A 118 15.02 -10.54 0.06
C ARG A 118 16.44 -11.10 -0.01
N ASN A 119 16.67 -12.29 0.51
CA ASN A 119 17.99 -12.90 0.49
C ASN A 119 18.36 -13.30 -0.93
N ASN A 120 17.41 -13.86 -1.66
CA ASN A 120 17.59 -14.29 -3.04
C ASN A 120 17.16 -13.25 -4.09
N ASN A 121 16.29 -12.29 -3.73
CA ASN A 121 15.79 -11.28 -4.66
C ASN A 121 16.26 -9.87 -4.27
N LYS A 122 17.33 -9.39 -4.93
CA LYS A 122 17.93 -8.08 -4.65
C LYS A 122 17.18 -6.90 -5.25
N ASN A 123 16.18 -7.15 -6.10
CA ASN A 123 15.32 -6.13 -6.67
C ASN A 123 14.17 -5.69 -5.73
N TYR A 124 14.14 -6.11 -4.46
CA TYR A 124 13.05 -5.79 -3.52
C TYR A 124 12.66 -4.29 -3.44
N LYS A 125 13.59 -3.38 -3.73
CA LYS A 125 13.33 -1.92 -3.75
C LYS A 125 12.55 -1.43 -4.97
N THR A 126 12.71 -2.11 -6.09
CA THR A 126 12.08 -1.75 -7.37
C THR A 126 11.02 -2.75 -7.79
N HIS A 127 10.91 -3.87 -7.08
CA HIS A 127 10.07 -5.01 -7.44
C HIS A 127 8.60 -4.63 -7.62
N LEU A 128 8.01 -3.84 -6.73
CA LEU A 128 6.60 -3.43 -6.87
C LEU A 128 6.42 -2.33 -7.92
N TYR A 129 7.26 -1.30 -7.86
CA TYR A 129 7.07 -0.09 -8.65
C TYR A 129 7.63 -0.18 -10.07
N GLY A 130 8.50 -1.16 -10.35
CA GLY A 130 9.31 -1.28 -11.57
C GLY A 130 10.43 -0.24 -11.68
N GLN A 131 10.60 0.60 -10.66
CA GLN A 131 11.53 1.72 -10.59
C GLN A 131 11.78 2.09 -9.11
N GLU A 132 12.73 2.99 -8.82
CA GLU A 132 13.11 3.32 -7.44
C GLU A 132 12.01 4.05 -6.66
N LYS A 133 11.25 4.90 -7.35
CA LYS A 133 10.19 5.72 -6.76
C LYS A 133 8.82 5.27 -7.27
N PRO A 134 7.73 5.46 -6.49
CA PRO A 134 6.40 5.04 -6.92
C PRO A 134 5.97 5.63 -8.25
N GLU A 135 6.13 6.95 -8.44
CA GLU A 135 5.62 7.71 -9.59
C GLU A 135 4.26 7.19 -10.08
N ILE A 136 3.25 7.26 -9.21
CA ILE A 136 1.93 6.70 -9.49
C ILE A 136 1.28 7.48 -10.63
N GLN A 137 0.90 6.76 -11.67
CA GLN A 137 0.12 7.25 -12.80
C GLN A 137 -1.38 7.14 -12.52
N GLU A 138 -1.83 6.07 -11.86
CA GLU A 138 -3.23 5.86 -11.50
C GLU A 138 -3.33 5.11 -10.17
N CYS A 139 -4.36 5.44 -9.39
CA CYS A 139 -4.72 4.78 -8.14
C CYS A 139 -6.22 4.51 -8.10
N VAL A 140 -6.62 3.27 -7.90
CA VAL A 140 -8.02 2.88 -7.72
C VAL A 140 -8.18 2.25 -6.35
N ILE A 141 -9.16 2.72 -5.59
CA ILE A 141 -9.48 2.16 -4.28
C ILE A 141 -10.88 1.62 -4.29
N TYR A 142 -11.02 0.37 -3.86
CA TYR A 142 -12.28 -0.32 -3.62
C TYR A 142 -12.44 -0.56 -2.13
N GLN A 143 -13.66 -0.37 -1.62
CA GLN A 143 -14.03 -0.89 -0.31
C GLN A 143 -14.74 -2.22 -0.55
N ILE A 144 -14.20 -3.28 0.02
CA ILE A 144 -14.72 -4.64 -0.11
C ILE A 144 -15.81 -4.85 0.93
N GLN A 145 -16.93 -5.43 0.50
CA GLN A 145 -18.03 -5.82 1.38
C GLN A 145 -18.10 -7.34 1.40
N PHE A 146 -18.13 -7.91 2.59
CA PHE A 146 -18.36 -9.33 2.80
C PHE A 146 -19.82 -9.50 3.21
N ASN A 147 -20.55 -10.31 2.44
CA ASN A 147 -21.95 -10.65 2.69
C ASN A 147 -22.06 -11.94 3.51
#